data_AF-A0A349XU44-F1
#
_entry.id   AF-A0A349XU44-F1
#
_cell.length_a   1.000
_cell.length_b   1.000
_cell.length_c   1.000
_cell.angle_alpha   90.00
_cell.angle_beta   90.00
_cell.angle_gamma   90.00
#
_symmetry.space_group_name_H-M   'P 1'
#
loop_
_entity.id
_entity.type
_entity.pdbx_description
1 polymer ?
#
loop_
_entity_poly.entity_id
_entity_poly.type
_entity_poly.pdbx_seq_one_letter_code
_entity_poly.pdbx_strand_id
1 'polypeptide(L)'
;MTIAEPAAPVAEIEQSRVKRLKAATRGAHGDLDAFIMAAKPFMSRENFGKFVETQYLFHRDLDAFFSNHTLDGLLPDLKGRRRLPMIEQDLADLGLAIPETSEPRFTAETPFDLPEAMGWLYVVEGSNLGAAFLLKDAAKLGLDEEFGARHLAGAPEGRGLHWRTFTAALDEISLTVEEEERVVAGAEEAFRAVHAYAQQRMG
;
A
#
# COMPACT_ATOMS: atom_id res chain seq x y z
N MET A 1 57.36 15.32 -6.35
CA MET A 1 56.29 15.76 -5.45
C MET A 1 55.03 15.88 -6.30
N THR A 2 54.17 14.86 -6.25
CA THR A 2 52.92 14.84 -7.01
C THR A 2 51.82 15.31 -6.08
N ILE A 3 51.24 16.46 -6.38
CA ILE A 3 50.05 16.98 -5.73
C ILE A 3 48.84 16.30 -6.39
N ALA A 4 48.17 15.43 -5.63
CA ALA A 4 46.89 14.86 -6.02
C ALA A 4 45.77 15.85 -5.69
N GLU A 5 44.89 16.10 -6.65
CA GLU A 5 43.60 16.79 -6.45
C GLU A 5 42.73 16.01 -5.43
N PRO A 6 41.90 16.71 -4.63
CA PRO A 6 40.93 16.03 -3.81
C PRO A 6 39.80 15.50 -4.71
N ALA A 7 39.71 14.17 -4.81
CA ALA A 7 38.49 13.52 -5.24
C ALA A 7 37.36 13.88 -4.26
N ALA A 8 36.20 14.25 -4.79
CA ALA A 8 35.01 14.49 -3.99
C ALA A 8 34.64 13.23 -3.18
N PRO A 9 34.21 13.35 -1.92
CA PRO A 9 33.82 12.19 -1.14
C PRO A 9 32.55 11.54 -1.69
N VAL A 10 32.68 10.26 -2.05
CA VAL A 10 31.69 9.35 -2.65
C VAL A 10 30.63 8.86 -1.62
N ALA A 11 30.27 9.66 -0.62
CA ALA A 11 29.59 9.17 0.59
C ALA A 11 28.19 9.76 0.90
N GLU A 12 27.60 10.61 0.04
CA GLU A 12 26.31 11.28 0.32
C GLU A 12 25.13 10.79 -0.54
N ILE A 13 25.30 9.67 -1.25
CA ILE A 13 24.24 9.05 -2.07
C ILE A 13 24.21 7.54 -1.80
N GLU A 14 24.11 7.12 -0.55
CA GLU A 14 23.39 5.87 -0.27
C GLU A 14 21.89 6.19 -0.37
N GLN A 15 21.32 5.83 -1.52
CA GLN A 15 19.98 6.24 -1.95
C GLN A 15 18.93 5.63 -1.02
N SER A 16 18.23 6.48 -0.24
CA SER A 16 17.00 6.13 0.51
C SER A 16 16.18 5.07 -0.23
N ARG A 17 15.91 3.94 0.44
CA ARG A 17 15.15 2.80 -0.08
C ARG A 17 13.79 3.24 -0.58
N VAL A 18 13.14 4.14 0.14
CA VAL A 18 11.85 4.73 -0.25
C VAL A 18 11.95 5.52 -1.55
N LYS A 19 13.06 6.23 -1.81
CA LYS A 19 13.28 6.91 -3.10
C LYS A 19 13.44 5.90 -4.24
N ARG A 20 14.16 4.80 -4.01
CA ARG A 20 14.33 3.72 -4.99
C ARG A 20 13.01 3.03 -5.30
N LEU A 21 12.23 2.69 -4.28
CA LEU A 21 10.87 2.14 -4.42
C LEU A 21 9.98 3.07 -5.24
N LYS A 22 9.90 4.35 -4.88
CA LYS A 22 9.12 5.34 -5.62
C LYS A 22 9.54 5.46 -7.08
N ALA A 23 10.83 5.40 -7.37
CA ALA A 23 11.33 5.45 -8.73
C ALA A 23 10.96 4.18 -9.52
N ALA A 24 11.20 3.00 -8.94
CA ALA A 24 10.94 1.71 -9.57
C ALA A 24 9.44 1.48 -9.83
N THR A 25 8.57 1.85 -8.88
CA THR A 25 7.14 1.59 -9.00
C THR A 25 6.35 2.71 -9.67
N ARG A 26 7.00 3.75 -10.19
CA ARG A 26 6.33 4.92 -10.78
C ARG A 26 5.42 4.55 -11.95
N GLY A 27 5.89 3.67 -12.84
CA GLY A 27 5.12 3.20 -14.00
C GLY A 27 3.88 2.42 -13.56
N ALA A 28 4.07 1.38 -12.76
CA ALA A 28 2.99 0.53 -12.26
C ALA A 28 1.92 1.30 -11.46
N HIS A 29 2.33 2.29 -10.65
CA HIS A 29 1.40 3.20 -9.99
C HIS A 29 0.57 4.00 -11.01
N GLY A 30 1.22 4.59 -12.03
CA GLY A 30 0.54 5.38 -13.05
C GLY A 30 -0.47 4.54 -13.85
N ASP A 31 -0.10 3.32 -14.21
CA ASP A 31 -0.97 2.40 -14.95
C ASP A 31 -2.20 2.00 -14.11
N LEU A 32 -1.99 1.67 -12.83
CA LEU A 32 -3.08 1.35 -11.91
C LEU A 32 -4.03 2.54 -11.71
N ASP A 33 -3.51 3.75 -11.48
CA ASP A 33 -4.32 4.96 -11.30
C ASP A 33 -5.16 5.24 -12.56
N ALA A 34 -4.54 5.16 -13.74
CA ALA A 34 -5.23 5.34 -15.01
C ALA A 34 -6.34 4.29 -15.22
N PHE A 35 -6.08 3.03 -14.89
CA PHE A 35 -7.06 1.95 -14.97
C PHE A 35 -8.24 2.19 -14.02
N ILE A 36 -7.98 2.47 -12.74
CA ILE A 36 -9.01 2.74 -11.73
C ILE A 36 -9.88 3.92 -12.18
N MET A 37 -9.28 5.03 -12.61
CA MET A 37 -10.03 6.20 -13.06
C MET A 37 -10.86 5.93 -14.32
N ALA A 38 -10.33 5.14 -15.27
CA ALA A 38 -11.07 4.75 -16.47
C ALA A 38 -12.31 3.90 -16.16
N ALA A 39 -12.27 3.10 -15.08
CA ALA A 39 -13.40 2.32 -14.59
C ALA A 39 -14.48 3.16 -13.86
N LYS A 40 -14.25 4.46 -13.67
CA LYS A 40 -15.20 5.44 -13.11
C LYS A 40 -15.82 4.97 -11.77
N PRO A 41 -15.02 4.71 -10.73
CA PRO A 41 -15.50 4.22 -9.43
C PRO A 41 -16.53 5.17 -8.80
N PHE A 42 -16.45 6.47 -9.08
CA PHE A 42 -17.33 7.48 -8.50
C PHE A 42 -18.59 7.78 -9.33
N MET A 43 -18.90 6.96 -10.35
CA MET A 43 -20.10 7.15 -11.17
C MET A 43 -21.39 6.70 -10.45
N SER A 44 -21.29 5.72 -9.57
CA SER A 44 -22.40 5.17 -8.77
C SER A 44 -21.86 4.44 -7.55
N ARG A 45 -22.72 4.18 -6.55
CA ARG A 45 -22.35 3.32 -5.41
C ARG A 45 -22.01 1.89 -5.82
N GLU A 46 -22.62 1.39 -6.90
CA GLU A 46 -22.29 0.07 -7.45
C GLU A 46 -20.85 0.04 -7.99
N ASN A 47 -20.45 1.05 -8.78
CA ASN A 47 -19.07 1.16 -9.27
C ASN A 47 -18.07 1.37 -8.13
N PHE A 48 -18.44 2.15 -7.12
CA PHE A 48 -17.61 2.33 -5.93
C PHE A 48 -17.47 1.02 -5.15
N GLY A 49 -18.53 0.23 -5.05
CA GLY A 49 -18.51 -1.12 -4.48
C GLY A 49 -17.45 -2.01 -5.11
N LYS A 50 -17.34 -2.03 -6.44
CA LYS A 50 -16.29 -2.78 -7.16
C LYS A 50 -14.88 -2.34 -6.79
N PHE A 51 -14.70 -1.04 -6.54
CA PHE A 51 -13.44 -0.51 -6.00
C PHE A 51 -13.20 -0.99 -4.57
N VAL A 52 -14.20 -0.93 -3.67
CA VAL A 52 -14.06 -1.43 -2.29
C VAL A 52 -13.74 -2.94 -2.27
N GLU A 53 -14.34 -3.73 -3.14
CA GLU A 53 -14.02 -5.15 -3.28
C GLU A 53 -12.57 -5.38 -3.74
N THR A 54 -12.05 -4.53 -4.64
CA THR A 54 -10.63 -4.56 -5.04
C THR A 54 -9.73 -4.28 -3.84
N GLN A 55 -10.08 -3.27 -3.05
CA GLN A 55 -9.36 -2.93 -1.82
C GLN A 55 -9.41 -4.08 -0.81
N TYR A 56 -10.56 -4.75 -0.67
CA TYR A 56 -10.71 -5.91 0.20
C TYR A 56 -9.77 -7.04 -0.19
N LEU A 57 -9.77 -7.44 -1.46
CA LEU A 57 -8.93 -8.53 -1.96
C LEU A 57 -7.45 -8.26 -1.68
N PHE A 58 -7.01 -7.03 -1.98
CA PHE A 58 -5.64 -6.62 -1.75
C PHE A 58 -5.30 -6.59 -0.26
N HIS A 59 -6.06 -5.89 0.59
CA HIS A 59 -5.74 -5.79 2.03
C HIS A 59 -5.80 -7.14 2.75
N ARG A 60 -6.72 -8.02 2.34
CA ARG A 60 -6.83 -9.38 2.87
C ARG A 60 -5.57 -10.20 2.60
N ASP A 61 -4.94 -10.05 1.44
CA ASP A 61 -3.69 -10.77 1.14
C ASP A 61 -2.58 -10.42 2.12
N LEU A 62 -2.49 -9.17 2.57
CA LEU A 62 -1.44 -8.70 3.48
C LEU A 62 -1.83 -8.80 4.96
N ASP A 63 -3.05 -9.25 5.28
CA ASP A 63 -3.61 -9.10 6.62
C ASP A 63 -2.76 -9.76 7.72
N ALA A 64 -2.16 -10.91 7.39
CA ALA A 64 -1.27 -11.64 8.27
C ALA A 64 -0.07 -10.78 8.75
N PHE A 65 0.44 -9.89 7.89
CA PHE A 65 1.59 -9.02 8.23
C PHE A 65 1.28 -8.07 9.37
N PHE A 66 0.06 -7.55 9.46
CA PHE A 66 -0.34 -6.60 10.50
C PHE A 66 -0.44 -7.22 11.91
N SER A 67 -0.40 -8.55 12.00
CA SER A 67 -0.36 -9.31 13.25
C SER A 67 1.02 -9.90 13.56
N ASN A 68 1.99 -9.74 12.67
CA ASN A 68 3.31 -10.37 12.77
C ASN A 68 4.22 -9.63 13.77
N HIS A 69 4.71 -10.34 14.79
CA HIS A 69 5.54 -9.76 15.84
C HIS A 69 6.88 -9.19 15.36
N THR A 70 7.50 -9.79 14.34
CA THR A 70 8.76 -9.28 13.79
C THR A 70 8.54 -7.95 13.09
N LEU A 71 7.50 -7.84 12.26
CA LEU A 71 7.16 -6.60 11.57
C LEU A 71 6.69 -5.52 12.56
N ASP A 72 5.90 -5.87 13.59
CA ASP A 72 5.46 -4.96 14.66
C ASP A 72 6.65 -4.38 15.45
N GLY A 73 7.75 -5.13 15.57
CA GLY A 73 9.00 -4.66 16.19
C GLY A 73 9.85 -3.76 15.29
N LEU A 74 9.62 -3.77 13.98
CA LEU A 74 10.39 -3.00 12.99
C LEU A 74 9.66 -1.76 12.49
N LEU A 75 8.33 -1.80 12.43
CA LEU A 75 7.50 -0.77 11.80
C LEU A 75 6.57 -0.13 12.83
N PRO A 76 6.55 1.21 12.94
CA PRO A 76 5.79 1.89 13.97
C PRO A 76 4.30 1.78 13.72
N ASP A 77 3.56 1.41 14.78
CA ASP A 77 2.10 1.30 14.79
C ASP A 77 1.55 0.41 13.66
N LEU A 78 2.18 -0.75 13.44
CA LEU A 78 1.75 -1.65 12.38
C LEU A 78 0.29 -2.05 12.53
N LYS A 79 -0.16 -2.37 13.75
CA LYS A 79 -1.58 -2.70 14.00
C LYS A 79 -2.53 -1.55 13.67
N GLY A 80 -2.19 -0.31 13.99
CA GLY A 80 -3.01 0.87 13.69
C GLY A 80 -3.12 1.18 12.19
N ARG A 81 -2.18 0.69 11.39
CA ARG A 81 -2.18 0.82 9.91
C ARG A 81 -3.15 -0.14 9.22
N ARG A 82 -3.58 -1.19 9.90
CA ARG A 82 -4.47 -2.23 9.34
C ARG A 82 -5.83 -1.65 8.97
N ARG A 83 -6.18 -1.71 7.67
CA ARG A 83 -7.47 -1.18 7.14
C ARG A 83 -8.54 -2.23 6.87
N LEU A 84 -8.21 -3.53 6.89
CA LEU A 84 -9.15 -4.59 6.49
C LEU A 84 -10.53 -4.51 7.19
N PRO A 85 -10.62 -4.32 8.53
CA PRO A 85 -11.93 -4.21 9.19
C PRO A 85 -12.77 -3.02 8.72
N MET A 86 -12.12 -1.91 8.34
CA MET A 86 -12.82 -0.74 7.80
C MET A 86 -13.40 -1.05 6.43
N ILE A 87 -12.66 -1.79 5.61
CA ILE A 87 -13.08 -2.21 4.27
C ILE A 87 -14.24 -3.20 4.36
N GLU A 88 -14.18 -4.17 5.29
CA GLU A 88 -15.28 -5.10 5.55
C GLU A 88 -16.56 -4.36 5.96
N GLN A 89 -16.43 -3.35 6.83
CA GLN A 89 -17.56 -2.51 7.22
C GLN A 89 -18.07 -1.65 6.05
N ASP A 90 -17.19 -1.14 5.18
CA ASP A 90 -17.58 -0.39 3.99
C ASP A 90 -18.39 -1.25 3.02
N LEU A 91 -18.01 -2.52 2.83
CA LEU A 91 -18.80 -3.48 2.05
C LEU A 91 -20.19 -3.68 2.67
N ALA A 92 -20.26 -3.84 3.99
CA ALA A 92 -21.54 -3.98 4.71
C ALA A 92 -22.42 -2.73 4.58
N ASP A 93 -21.85 -1.53 4.70
CA ASP A 93 -22.55 -0.24 4.54
C ASP A 93 -23.12 -0.09 3.11
N LEU A 94 -22.43 -0.63 2.11
CA LEU A 94 -22.86 -0.67 0.71
C LEU A 94 -23.84 -1.82 0.41
N GLY A 95 -24.13 -2.69 1.38
CA GLY A 95 -24.99 -3.86 1.20
C GLY A 95 -24.37 -4.96 0.35
N LEU A 96 -23.04 -5.02 0.27
CA LEU A 96 -22.28 -5.99 -0.50
C LEU A 96 -21.78 -7.12 0.40
N ALA A 97 -21.81 -8.34 -0.14
CA ALA A 97 -21.19 -9.48 0.51
C ALA A 97 -19.67 -9.41 0.35
N ILE A 98 -18.95 -10.02 1.30
CA ILE A 98 -17.52 -10.26 1.16
C ILE A 98 -17.27 -11.13 -0.08
N PRO A 99 -16.37 -10.74 -1.00
CA PRO A 99 -16.05 -11.54 -2.18
C PRO A 99 -15.60 -12.97 -1.82
N GLU A 100 -16.20 -13.97 -2.46
CA GLU A 100 -15.71 -15.35 -2.42
C GLU A 100 -14.37 -15.44 -3.15
N THR A 101 -13.39 -16.08 -2.51
CA THR A 101 -11.99 -16.00 -2.94
C THR A 101 -11.21 -17.27 -2.62
N SER A 102 -10.11 -17.47 -3.33
CA SER A 102 -9.06 -18.44 -2.95
C SER A 102 -8.35 -17.99 -1.67
N GLU A 103 -7.48 -18.84 -1.11
CA GLU A 103 -6.68 -18.49 0.05
C GLU A 103 -5.90 -17.17 -0.14
N PRO A 104 -5.71 -16.36 0.93
CA PRO A 104 -4.90 -15.16 0.90
C PRO A 104 -3.46 -15.47 0.49
N ARG A 105 -2.80 -14.52 -0.18
CA ARG A 105 -1.42 -14.69 -0.64
C ARG A 105 -0.42 -14.91 0.50
N PHE A 106 -0.64 -14.26 1.64
CA PHE A 106 0.17 -14.45 2.85
C PHE A 106 -0.70 -14.97 3.98
N THR A 107 -0.22 -15.99 4.68
CA THR A 107 -0.88 -16.57 5.85
C THR A 107 0.09 -16.57 7.04
N ALA A 108 -0.44 -16.63 8.25
CA ALA A 108 0.38 -16.71 9.47
C ALA A 108 1.22 -18.01 9.54
N GLU A 109 0.84 -19.04 8.80
CA GLU A 109 1.52 -20.34 8.77
C GLU A 109 2.67 -20.39 7.76
N THR A 110 2.69 -19.48 6.79
CA THR A 110 3.75 -19.40 5.78
C THR A 110 4.92 -18.57 6.31
N PRO A 111 6.16 -19.09 6.29
CA PRO A 111 7.34 -18.28 6.56
C PRO A 111 7.36 -17.09 5.60
N PHE A 112 7.38 -15.87 6.14
CA PHE A 112 7.37 -14.67 5.30
C PHE A 112 8.79 -14.20 5.02
N ASP A 113 9.00 -13.69 3.82
CA ASP A 113 10.22 -13.02 3.43
C ASP A 113 10.15 -11.54 3.81
N LEU A 114 11.06 -11.08 4.68
CA LEU A 114 11.02 -9.72 5.23
C LEU A 114 11.13 -8.64 4.12
N PRO A 115 12.12 -8.70 3.20
CA PRO A 115 12.17 -7.79 2.07
C PRO A 115 10.90 -7.76 1.21
N GLU A 116 10.35 -8.92 0.84
CA GLU A 116 9.09 -8.98 0.09
C GLU A 116 7.98 -8.26 0.87
N ALA A 117 7.78 -8.60 2.14
CA ALA A 117 6.74 -7.98 2.98
C ALA A 117 6.91 -6.46 3.09
N MET A 118 8.14 -5.96 3.18
CA MET A 118 8.41 -4.51 3.18
C MET A 118 7.95 -3.84 1.88
N GLY A 119 8.18 -4.47 0.73
CA GLY A 119 7.70 -3.96 -0.57
C GLY A 119 6.17 -3.92 -0.66
N TRP A 120 5.50 -4.96 -0.19
CA TRP A 120 4.03 -5.04 -0.13
C TRP A 120 3.43 -4.00 0.82
N LEU A 121 3.99 -3.88 2.02
CA LEU A 121 3.58 -2.87 3.00
C LEU A 121 3.79 -1.45 2.47
N TYR A 122 4.87 -1.20 1.72
CA TYR A 122 5.09 0.09 1.06
C TYR A 122 3.95 0.46 0.09
N VAL A 123 3.46 -0.49 -0.71
CA VAL A 123 2.37 -0.23 -1.66
C VAL A 123 1.04 0.02 -0.94
N VAL A 124 0.68 -0.82 0.03
CA VAL A 124 -0.60 -0.65 0.76
C VAL A 124 -0.61 0.65 1.57
N GLU A 125 0.48 0.98 2.26
CA GLU A 125 0.58 2.20 3.05
C GLU A 125 0.63 3.45 2.15
N GLY A 126 1.30 3.36 1.00
CA GLY A 126 1.39 4.45 0.03
C GLY A 126 0.02 4.85 -0.55
N SER A 127 -0.90 3.89 -0.69
CA SER A 127 -2.25 4.13 -1.21
C SER A 127 -3.06 5.12 -0.35
N ASN A 128 -2.77 5.20 0.96
CA ASN A 128 -3.45 6.06 1.91
C ASN A 128 -3.17 7.57 1.73
N LEU A 129 -2.07 7.93 1.04
CA LEU A 129 -1.74 9.33 0.75
C LEU A 129 -2.71 9.94 -0.26
N GLY A 130 -3.01 9.22 -1.34
CA GLY A 130 -3.92 9.66 -2.40
C GLY A 130 -5.41 9.55 -2.03
N ALA A 131 -5.72 8.73 -1.01
CA ALA A 131 -7.10 8.47 -0.57
C ALA A 131 -7.90 9.71 -0.17
N ALA A 132 -7.25 10.85 0.15
CA ALA A 132 -7.94 12.12 0.38
C ALA A 132 -8.75 12.59 -0.85
N PHE A 133 -8.21 12.39 -2.06
CA PHE A 133 -8.91 12.74 -3.30
C PHE A 133 -10.08 11.79 -3.55
N LEU A 134 -9.86 10.49 -3.33
CA LEU A 134 -10.89 9.46 -3.48
C LEU A 134 -12.06 9.68 -2.51
N LEU A 135 -11.77 10.02 -1.25
CA LEU A 135 -12.80 10.31 -0.25
C LEU A 135 -13.66 11.51 -0.64
N LYS A 136 -13.03 12.57 -1.18
CA LYS A 136 -13.75 13.75 -1.69
C LYS A 136 -14.70 13.39 -2.84
N ASP A 137 -14.31 12.47 -3.72
CA ASP A 137 -15.17 12.02 -4.82
C ASP A 137 -16.25 11.05 -4.33
N ALA A 138 -15.95 10.17 -3.37
CA ALA A 138 -16.91 9.29 -2.71
C ALA A 138 -18.03 10.09 -1.99
N ALA A 139 -17.72 11.27 -1.44
CA ALA A 139 -18.71 12.17 -0.85
C ALA A 139 -19.83 12.60 -1.82
N LYS A 140 -19.54 12.63 -3.13
CA LYS A 140 -20.58 12.92 -4.16
C LYS A 140 -21.63 11.81 -4.26
N LEU A 141 -21.31 10.62 -3.77
CA LEU A 141 -22.20 9.46 -3.66
C LEU A 141 -22.87 9.37 -2.27
N GLY A 142 -22.63 10.35 -1.39
CA GLY A 142 -23.09 10.33 0.00
C GLY A 142 -22.39 9.25 0.84
N LEU A 143 -21.10 9.04 0.59
CA LEU A 143 -20.23 8.15 1.36
C LEU A 143 -19.16 9.00 2.08
N ASP A 144 -18.76 8.58 3.26
CA ASP A 144 -17.78 9.30 4.08
C ASP A 144 -17.03 8.35 5.02
N GLU A 145 -16.22 8.94 5.91
CA GLU A 145 -15.39 8.20 6.88
C GLU A 145 -16.23 7.43 7.92
N GLU A 146 -17.54 7.66 7.99
CA GLU A 146 -18.48 7.00 8.89
C GLU A 146 -19.51 6.13 8.17
N PHE A 147 -19.53 6.12 6.83
CA PHE A 147 -20.44 5.29 6.04
C PHE A 147 -19.86 4.97 4.65
N GLY A 148 -19.51 3.71 4.43
CA GLY A 148 -19.13 3.16 3.12
C GLY A 148 -17.77 3.63 2.55
N ALA A 149 -17.06 4.57 3.18
CA ALA A 149 -15.72 4.99 2.78
C ALA A 149 -14.75 5.16 3.97
N ARG A 150 -14.96 4.40 5.04
CA ARG A 150 -14.15 4.38 6.27
C ARG A 150 -12.68 4.08 5.98
N HIS A 151 -12.40 3.17 5.06
CA HIS A 151 -11.03 2.79 4.73
C HIS A 151 -10.22 3.93 4.10
N LEU A 152 -10.89 4.95 3.53
CA LEU A 152 -10.24 6.12 2.96
C LEU A 152 -9.92 7.20 4.01
N ALA A 153 -10.39 7.04 5.25
CA ALA A 153 -10.18 7.99 6.34
C ALA A 153 -8.70 8.33 6.57
N GLY A 154 -8.42 9.57 6.96
CA GLY A 154 -7.07 9.99 7.31
C GLY A 154 -6.63 9.33 8.63
N ALA A 155 -5.33 9.09 8.79
CA ALA A 155 -4.79 8.80 10.11
C ALA A 155 -5.02 10.00 11.05
N PRO A 156 -5.32 9.80 12.36
CA PRO A 156 -5.62 10.87 13.30
C PRO A 156 -4.53 11.97 13.38
N GLU A 157 -3.27 11.58 13.28
CA GLU A 157 -2.10 12.46 13.27
C GLU A 157 -1.81 13.12 11.91
N GLY A 158 -2.61 12.77 10.89
CA GLY A 158 -2.53 13.27 9.52
C GLY A 158 -1.72 12.35 8.60
N ARG A 159 -2.23 12.18 7.37
CA ARG A 159 -1.67 11.29 6.31
C ARG A 159 -0.17 11.51 6.08
N GLY A 160 0.27 12.76 6.05
CA GLY A 160 1.67 13.11 5.81
C GLY A 160 2.60 12.64 6.93
N LEU A 161 2.21 12.81 8.20
CA LEU A 161 3.01 12.32 9.32
C LEU A 161 2.99 10.79 9.40
N HIS A 162 1.80 10.20 9.21
CA HIS A 162 1.61 8.75 9.20
C HIS A 162 2.44 8.03 8.12
N TRP A 163 2.56 8.64 6.94
CA TRP A 163 3.43 8.15 5.86
C TRP A 163 4.91 8.35 6.18
N ARG A 164 5.31 9.56 6.60
CA ARG A 164 6.72 9.86 6.87
C ARG A 164 7.32 8.93 7.92
N THR A 165 6.60 8.68 9.01
CA THR A 165 7.05 7.79 10.09
C THR A 165 7.26 6.36 9.61
N PHE A 166 6.35 5.84 8.78
CA PHE A 166 6.49 4.53 8.15
C PHE A 166 7.70 4.46 7.21
N THR A 167 7.85 5.44 6.32
CA THR A 167 8.97 5.45 5.36
C THR A 167 10.33 5.62 6.02
N ALA A 168 10.39 6.38 7.13
CA ALA A 168 11.62 6.52 7.90
C ALA A 168 12.03 5.17 8.52
N ALA A 169 11.09 4.47 9.16
CA ALA A 169 11.34 3.14 9.71
C ALA A 169 11.71 2.13 8.61
N LEU A 170 11.05 2.21 7.45
CA LEU A 170 11.43 1.39 6.29
C LEU A 170 12.86 1.65 5.85
N ASP A 171 13.34 2.90 5.80
CA ASP A 171 14.71 3.25 5.40
C ASP A 171 15.76 2.81 6.44
N GLU A 172 15.42 2.74 7.72
CA GLU A 172 16.33 2.38 8.83
C GLU A 172 16.67 0.89 8.91
N ILE A 173 15.85 0.01 8.32
CA ILE A 173 16.10 -1.43 8.31
C ILE A 173 17.38 -1.72 7.51
N SER A 174 18.34 -2.41 8.14
CA SER A 174 19.59 -2.82 7.50
C SER A 174 19.37 -4.05 6.63
N LEU A 175 19.70 -3.95 5.34
CA LEU A 175 19.53 -5.01 4.34
C LEU A 175 20.79 -5.16 3.50
N THR A 176 21.04 -6.36 2.96
CA THR A 176 22.03 -6.58 1.90
C THR A 176 21.53 -6.02 0.56
N VAL A 177 22.41 -5.94 -0.44
CA VAL A 177 22.04 -5.51 -1.80
C VAL A 177 20.98 -6.43 -2.41
N GLU A 178 21.10 -7.74 -2.20
CA GLU A 178 20.14 -8.74 -2.70
C GLU A 178 18.79 -8.63 -1.99
N GLU A 179 18.79 -8.26 -0.71
CA GLU A 179 17.56 -7.95 0.03
C GLU A 179 16.88 -6.69 -0.49
N GLU A 180 17.65 -5.64 -0.78
CA GLU A 180 17.15 -4.40 -1.36
C GLU A 180 16.43 -4.62 -2.69
N GLU A 181 16.98 -5.47 -3.56
CA GLU A 181 16.35 -5.86 -4.81
C GLU A 181 15.01 -6.58 -4.58
N ARG A 182 14.94 -7.43 -3.54
CA ARG A 182 13.69 -8.13 -3.18
C ARG A 182 12.63 -7.22 -2.59
N VAL A 183 13.00 -6.14 -1.90
CA VAL A 183 12.03 -5.09 -1.51
C VAL A 183 11.36 -4.50 -2.74
N VAL A 184 12.16 -4.14 -3.76
CA VAL A 184 11.64 -3.58 -5.01
C VAL A 184 10.77 -4.60 -5.75
N ALA A 185 11.25 -5.83 -5.89
CA ALA A 185 10.49 -6.91 -6.54
C ALA A 185 9.15 -7.19 -5.82
N GLY A 186 9.13 -7.14 -4.49
CA GLY A 186 7.91 -7.27 -3.68
C GLY A 186 6.92 -6.14 -3.93
N ALA A 187 7.39 -4.90 -4.03
CA ALA A 187 6.53 -3.76 -4.35
C ALA A 187 5.96 -3.84 -5.78
N GLU A 188 6.76 -4.27 -6.76
CA GLU A 188 6.28 -4.50 -8.12
C GLU A 188 5.24 -5.63 -8.18
N GLU A 189 5.44 -6.71 -7.42
CA GLU A 189 4.47 -7.79 -7.30
C GLU A 189 3.17 -7.33 -6.63
N ALA A 190 3.26 -6.51 -5.59
CA ALA A 190 2.10 -5.90 -4.96
C ALA A 190 1.29 -5.06 -5.95
N PHE A 191 1.96 -4.26 -6.80
CA PHE A 191 1.28 -3.51 -7.87
C PHE A 191 0.63 -4.44 -8.91
N ARG A 192 1.30 -5.52 -9.32
CA ARG A 192 0.71 -6.53 -10.22
C ARG A 192 -0.54 -7.17 -9.61
N ALA A 193 -0.49 -7.52 -8.33
CA ALA A 193 -1.60 -8.14 -7.62
C ALA A 193 -2.81 -7.22 -7.51
N VAL A 194 -2.65 -5.97 -7.03
CA VAL A 194 -3.76 -5.03 -6.95
C VAL A 194 -4.33 -4.69 -8.33
N HIS A 195 -3.50 -4.61 -9.36
CA HIS A 195 -3.96 -4.41 -10.72
C HIS A 195 -4.79 -5.60 -11.23
N ALA A 196 -4.37 -6.84 -10.96
CA ALA A 196 -5.14 -8.02 -11.29
C ALA A 196 -6.50 -8.05 -10.58
N TYR A 197 -6.55 -7.66 -9.30
CA TYR A 197 -7.83 -7.52 -8.58
C TYR A 197 -8.70 -6.41 -9.16
N ALA A 198 -8.11 -5.27 -9.53
CA ALA A 198 -8.84 -4.19 -10.19
C ALA A 198 -9.43 -4.67 -11.52
N GLN A 199 -8.68 -5.42 -12.33
CA GLN A 199 -9.19 -6.02 -13.57
C GLN A 199 -10.32 -7.01 -13.31
N GLN A 200 -10.22 -7.82 -12.26
CA GLN A 200 -11.24 -8.80 -11.90
C GLN A 200 -12.56 -8.15 -11.44
N ARG A 201 -12.51 -7.04 -10.70
CA ARG A 201 -13.70 -6.40 -10.12
C ARG A 201 -14.25 -5.25 -10.94
N MET A 202 -13.36 -4.49 -11.59
CA MET A 202 -13.68 -3.20 -12.23
C MET A 202 -13.52 -3.23 -13.76
N GLY A 203 -13.00 -4.32 -14.33
CA GLY A 203 -12.85 -4.52 -15.78
C GLY A 203 -14.15 -4.87 -16.51
#